data_AF-A0A821N2C7-F1
#
_entry.id   AF-A0A821N2C7-F1
#
_cell.length_a   1.000
_cell.length_b   1.000
_cell.length_c   1.000
_cell.angle_alpha   90.00
_cell.angle_beta   90.00
_cell.angle_gamma   90.00
#
_symmetry.space_group_name_H-M   'P 1'
#
loop_
_entity.id
_entity.type
_entity.pdbx_description
1 polymer ?
#
loop_
_entity_poly.entity_id
_entity_poly.type
_entity_poly.pdbx_seq_one_letter_code
_entity_poly.pdbx_strand_id
1 'polypeptide(L)'
;VMFIMTIDPSKISTSITPFAMIDEHSAIPQEQEILFTMHTVFRVGEIKRTAENSRLWEVQLAITDESDPQLAGLTDRIKQEVQGSTGWHRMGKLMLQVGHFDQAEEVYNELLENASHDSDRAFIYNQLGLMKYSQGEYQQAVTFYEKSLQICKKILSPDDPELATRYNNIGGVYDNMGEYSKALEYYEKSLKIREISLPP
;
A
#
# COMPACT_ATOMS: atom_id res chain seq x y z
N VAL A 1 -21.46 6.63 -20.43
CA VAL A 1 -22.22 5.72 -19.53
C VAL A 1 -22.39 6.44 -18.21
N MET A 2 -23.62 6.56 -17.69
CA MET A 2 -23.90 7.23 -16.41
C MET A 2 -23.79 6.18 -15.31
N PHE A 3 -22.89 6.38 -14.35
CA PHE A 3 -22.80 5.55 -13.15
C PHE A 3 -23.34 6.35 -11.98
N ILE A 4 -24.29 5.77 -11.25
CA ILE A 4 -24.74 6.31 -9.98
C ILE A 4 -23.95 5.57 -8.90
N MET A 5 -22.95 6.25 -8.34
CA MET A 5 -22.23 5.74 -7.17
C MET A 5 -22.82 6.37 -5.92
N THR A 6 -23.21 5.52 -4.97
CA THR A 6 -23.70 5.96 -3.66
C THR A 6 -22.54 5.96 -2.68
N ILE A 7 -22.06 7.14 -2.30
CA ILE A 7 -20.97 7.28 -1.33
C ILE A 7 -21.57 7.59 0.04
N ASP A 8 -21.21 6.80 1.07
CA ASP A 8 -21.49 7.08 2.47
C ASP A 8 -20.23 7.71 3.12
N PRO A 9 -20.22 9.04 3.35
CA PRO A 9 -19.05 9.73 3.88
C PRO A 9 -18.65 9.26 5.29
N SER A 10 -19.56 8.64 6.03
CA SER A 10 -19.25 8.12 7.38
C SER A 10 -18.42 6.85 7.37
N LYS A 11 -18.23 6.23 6.20
CA LYS A 11 -17.34 5.07 5.98
C LYS A 11 -15.99 5.45 5.35
N ILE A 12 -15.82 6.71 4.96
CA ILE A 12 -14.53 7.22 4.48
C ILE A 12 -13.75 7.65 5.72
N SER A 13 -12.73 6.87 6.08
CA SER A 13 -11.76 7.28 7.11
C SER A 13 -11.20 8.66 6.74
N THR A 14 -11.27 9.62 7.67
CA THR A 14 -10.97 11.05 7.49
C THR A 14 -9.54 11.39 7.06
N SER A 15 -8.66 10.42 6.83
CA SER A 15 -7.38 10.66 6.20
C SER A 15 -7.53 10.60 4.68
N ILE A 16 -8.12 11.63 4.08
CA ILE A 16 -8.02 11.87 2.64
C ILE A 16 -6.54 12.06 2.36
N THR A 17 -5.87 10.99 1.95
CA THR A 17 -4.55 11.07 1.35
C THR A 17 -4.83 10.88 -0.12
N PRO A 18 -4.77 11.94 -0.94
CA PRO A 18 -5.04 11.79 -2.35
C PRO A 18 -3.96 10.85 -2.92
N PHE A 19 -4.40 9.92 -3.76
CA PHE A 19 -3.54 8.90 -4.36
C PHE A 19 -2.41 9.52 -5.21
N ALA A 20 -2.61 10.76 -5.68
CA ALA A 20 -1.65 11.64 -6.34
C ALA A 20 -1.99 13.11 -5.98
N MET A 21 -1.03 14.04 -6.10
CA MET A 21 -1.26 15.48 -5.90
C MET A 21 -1.93 16.08 -7.15
N ILE A 22 -3.20 15.73 -7.38
CA ILE A 22 -3.91 16.01 -8.63
C ILE A 22 -4.07 17.52 -8.88
N ASP A 23 -4.17 18.31 -7.82
CA ASP A 23 -4.26 19.77 -7.86
C ASP A 23 -3.03 20.45 -8.48
N GLU A 24 -1.85 19.84 -8.37
CA GLU A 24 -0.61 20.33 -8.98
C GLU A 24 -0.49 20.00 -10.48
N HIS A 25 -1.33 19.09 -10.98
CA HIS A 25 -1.24 18.55 -12.35
C HIS A 25 -2.48 18.78 -13.21
N SER A 26 -3.60 19.15 -12.61
CA SER A 26 -4.82 19.52 -13.33
C SER A 26 -4.73 20.92 -13.93
N ALA A 27 -5.29 21.09 -15.13
CA ALA A 27 -5.46 22.41 -15.74
C ALA A 27 -6.58 23.24 -15.07
N ILE A 28 -7.37 22.62 -14.19
CA ILE A 28 -8.51 23.23 -13.48
C ILE A 28 -8.33 22.99 -11.96
N PRO A 29 -7.76 23.96 -11.22
CA PRO A 29 -7.39 23.78 -9.80
C PRO A 29 -8.55 23.57 -8.82
N GLN A 30 -9.80 23.67 -9.28
CA GLN A 30 -11.01 23.63 -8.46
C GLN A 30 -11.75 22.28 -8.54
N GLU A 31 -11.32 21.38 -9.42
CA GLU A 31 -11.90 20.05 -9.58
C GLU A 31 -11.17 19.02 -8.70
N GLN A 32 -11.91 18.22 -7.94
CA GLN A 32 -11.37 17.07 -7.21
C GLN A 32 -11.59 15.82 -8.07
N GLU A 33 -10.56 15.38 -8.78
CA GLU A 33 -10.62 14.11 -9.50
C GLU A 33 -10.25 12.97 -8.55
N ILE A 34 -10.97 11.86 -8.63
CA ILE A 34 -10.74 10.68 -7.78
C ILE A 34 -10.30 9.55 -8.71
N LEU A 35 -9.06 9.09 -8.54
CA LEU A 35 -8.58 7.89 -9.22
C LEU A 35 -9.25 6.68 -8.56
N PHE A 36 -10.23 6.09 -9.23
CA PHE A 36 -10.98 4.95 -8.66
C PHE A 36 -10.27 3.61 -8.86
N THR A 37 -9.35 3.49 -9.81
CA THR A 37 -8.42 2.34 -9.95
C THR A 37 -7.24 2.76 -10.84
N MET A 38 -6.16 1.97 -10.86
CA MET A 38 -4.94 2.15 -11.71
C MET A 38 -5.21 2.40 -13.21
N HIS A 39 -6.42 2.11 -13.70
CA HIS A 39 -6.73 2.08 -15.14
C HIS A 39 -7.83 3.05 -15.56
N THR A 40 -8.48 3.78 -14.64
CA THR A 40 -9.62 4.62 -15.00
C THR A 40 -9.70 5.85 -14.10
N VAL A 41 -9.47 7.01 -14.71
CA VAL A 41 -9.79 8.32 -14.14
C VAL A 41 -11.28 8.59 -14.40
N PHE A 42 -11.95 9.25 -13.46
CA PHE A 42 -13.30 9.73 -13.66
C PHE A 42 -13.30 11.24 -13.42
N ARG A 43 -13.93 11.99 -14.32
CA ARG A 43 -14.26 13.38 -14.02
C ARG A 43 -15.47 13.39 -13.09
N VAL A 44 -15.29 14.00 -11.92
CA VAL A 44 -16.38 14.25 -10.98
C VAL A 44 -17.16 15.47 -11.48
N GLY A 45 -18.38 15.23 -11.94
CA GLY A 45 -19.31 16.26 -12.39
C GLY A 45 -20.17 16.77 -11.23
N GLU A 46 -21.48 16.90 -11.49
CA GLU A 46 -22.41 17.42 -10.51
C GLU A 46 -22.58 16.47 -9.30
N ILE A 47 -22.49 17.03 -8.09
CA ILE A 47 -22.73 16.32 -6.84
C ILE A 47 -24.06 16.81 -6.26
N LYS A 48 -25.04 15.91 -6.14
CA LYS A 48 -26.36 16.21 -5.58
C LYS A 48 -26.62 15.39 -4.33
N ARG A 49 -27.34 15.98 -3.38
CA ARG A 49 -27.83 15.25 -2.22
C ARG A 49 -29.17 14.62 -2.59
N THR A 50 -29.30 13.30 -2.38
CA THR A 50 -30.49 12.54 -2.81
C THR A 50 -31.78 12.91 -2.06
N ALA A 51 -31.68 13.39 -0.82
CA ALA A 51 -32.76 14.03 -0.08
C ALA A 51 -32.20 14.91 1.06
N GLU A 52 -32.97 15.92 1.53
CA GLU A 52 -32.52 16.91 2.53
C GLU A 52 -32.01 16.29 3.85
N ASN A 53 -32.46 15.07 4.20
CA ASN A 53 -32.05 14.35 5.41
C ASN A 53 -31.25 13.05 5.14
N SER A 54 -30.87 12.76 3.89
CA SER A 54 -30.09 11.55 3.59
C SER A 54 -28.57 11.82 3.75
N ARG A 55 -27.81 10.78 4.12
CA ARG A 55 -26.33 10.79 4.06
C ARG A 55 -25.80 10.36 2.69
N LEU A 56 -26.68 10.20 1.71
CA LEU A 56 -26.39 9.61 0.42
C LEU A 56 -26.28 10.73 -0.63
N TRP A 57 -25.14 10.77 -1.29
CA TRP A 57 -24.85 11.73 -2.35
C TRP A 57 -24.86 11.00 -3.69
N GLU A 58 -25.54 11.61 -4.66
CA GLU A 58 -25.48 11.24 -6.06
C GLU A 58 -24.34 12.03 -6.69
N VAL A 59 -23.33 11.31 -7.18
CA VAL A 59 -22.17 11.89 -7.83
C VAL A 59 -22.22 11.49 -9.30
N GLN A 60 -22.30 12.48 -10.19
CA GLN A 60 -22.20 12.23 -11.62
C GLN A 60 -20.74 11.95 -11.97
N LEU A 61 -20.46 10.70 -12.36
CA LEU A 61 -19.15 10.28 -12.85
C LEU A 61 -19.20 10.09 -14.36
N ALA A 62 -18.31 10.76 -15.08
CA ALA A 62 -18.08 10.49 -16.49
C ALA A 62 -16.84 9.61 -16.64
N ILE A 63 -16.99 8.45 -17.29
CA ILE A 63 -15.81 7.71 -17.80
C ILE A 63 -15.12 8.65 -18.77
N THR A 64 -13.86 8.94 -18.48
CA THR A 64 -13.04 9.74 -19.38
C THR A 64 -12.51 8.82 -20.46
N ASP A 65 -12.97 9.05 -21.68
CA ASP A 65 -12.49 8.35 -22.87
C ASP A 65 -11.01 8.72 -23.10
N GLU A 66 -10.18 7.73 -23.45
CA GLU A 66 -8.74 7.90 -23.74
C GLU A 66 -8.48 8.89 -24.90
N SER A 67 -9.53 9.29 -25.62
CA SER A 67 -9.49 10.29 -26.70
C SER A 67 -9.39 11.75 -26.24
N ASP A 68 -9.51 12.09 -24.94
CA ASP A 68 -9.25 13.44 -24.43
C ASP A 68 -7.73 13.68 -24.26
N PRO A 69 -7.07 14.53 -25.07
CA PRO A 69 -5.62 14.68 -25.05
C PRO A 69 -5.07 15.31 -23.76
N GLN A 70 -5.87 16.14 -23.08
CA GLN A 70 -5.44 16.78 -21.83
C GLN A 70 -5.48 15.80 -20.66
N LEU A 71 -6.50 14.93 -20.66
CA LEU A 71 -6.65 13.88 -19.66
C LEU A 71 -5.82 12.63 -19.92
N ALA A 72 -5.53 12.29 -21.18
CA ALA A 72 -4.53 11.28 -21.52
C ALA A 72 -3.18 11.68 -20.91
N GLY A 73 -2.77 12.94 -21.08
CA GLY A 73 -1.57 13.48 -20.46
C GLY A 73 -1.63 13.49 -18.92
N LEU A 74 -2.79 13.73 -18.31
CA LEU A 74 -2.94 13.66 -16.85
C LEU A 74 -2.91 12.21 -16.33
N THR A 75 -3.58 11.31 -17.03
CA THR A 75 -3.57 9.87 -16.76
C THR A 75 -2.16 9.32 -16.89
N ASP A 76 -1.41 9.72 -17.93
CA ASP A 76 -0.02 9.34 -18.11
C ASP A 76 0.89 9.96 -17.05
N ARG A 77 0.64 11.20 -16.61
CA ARG A 77 1.39 11.84 -15.51
C ARG A 77 1.12 11.19 -14.15
N ILE A 78 -0.14 10.89 -13.84
CA ILE A 78 -0.51 10.15 -12.62
C ILE A 78 0.06 8.72 -12.69
N LYS A 79 -0.04 8.05 -13.85
CA LYS A 79 0.64 6.77 -14.08
C LYS A 79 2.14 6.91 -13.87
N GLN A 80 2.79 7.98 -14.33
CA GLN A 80 4.21 8.23 -14.12
C GLN A 80 4.58 8.55 -12.67
N GLU A 81 3.75 9.28 -11.92
CA GLU A 81 3.97 9.51 -10.48
C GLU A 81 3.82 8.24 -9.65
N VAL A 82 2.93 7.34 -10.09
CA VAL A 82 2.71 6.03 -9.46
C VAL A 82 3.74 5.02 -9.98
N GLN A 83 4.34 5.27 -11.15
CA GLN A 83 5.44 4.50 -11.70
C GLN A 83 6.76 4.86 -11.00
N GLY A 84 7.17 3.94 -10.16
CA GLY A 84 8.38 4.01 -9.35
C GLY A 84 8.18 3.06 -8.20
N SER A 85 9.27 2.59 -7.58
CA SER A 85 9.16 1.69 -6.43
C SER A 85 8.18 2.30 -5.41
N THR A 86 8.37 3.56 -5.02
CA THR A 86 7.56 4.25 -4.01
C THR A 86 6.05 4.32 -4.32
N GLY A 87 5.64 4.53 -5.57
CA GLY A 87 4.23 4.64 -5.97
C GLY A 87 3.49 3.30 -5.93
N TRP A 88 4.06 2.26 -6.54
CA TRP A 88 3.51 0.91 -6.49
C TRP A 88 3.47 0.34 -5.06
N HIS A 89 4.45 0.68 -4.21
CA HIS A 89 4.42 0.27 -2.80
C HIS A 89 3.24 0.90 -2.03
N ARG A 90 2.92 2.19 -2.29
CA ARG A 90 1.75 2.85 -1.69
C ARG A 90 0.46 2.19 -2.15
N MET A 91 0.36 1.86 -3.44
CA MET A 91 -0.80 1.16 -3.99
C MET A 91 -1.00 -0.21 -3.35
N GLY A 92 0.04 -1.05 -3.31
CA GLY A 92 -0.04 -2.35 -2.65
C GLY A 92 -0.46 -2.25 -1.18
N LYS A 93 0.08 -1.27 -0.44
CA LYS A 93 -0.28 -1.05 0.97
C LYS A 93 -1.75 -0.66 1.15
N LEU A 94 -2.28 0.21 0.30
CA LEU A 94 -3.69 0.60 0.31
C LEU A 94 -4.60 -0.61 0.02
N MET A 95 -4.24 -1.43 -0.97
CA MET A 95 -4.97 -2.66 -1.28
C MET A 95 -5.02 -3.60 -0.07
N LEU A 96 -3.92 -3.74 0.69
CA LEU A 96 -3.91 -4.50 1.96
C LEU A 96 -4.86 -3.90 3.01
N GLN A 97 -4.89 -2.58 3.16
CA GLN A 97 -5.75 -1.91 4.15
C GLN A 97 -7.24 -2.03 3.82
N VAL A 98 -7.60 -2.06 2.54
CA VAL A 98 -8.99 -2.22 2.07
C VAL A 98 -9.38 -3.71 1.96
N GLY A 99 -8.43 -4.64 2.14
CA GLY A 99 -8.67 -6.08 2.13
C GLY A 99 -8.63 -6.73 0.74
N HIS A 100 -8.14 -6.03 -0.27
CA HIS A 100 -7.93 -6.55 -1.63
C HIS A 100 -6.59 -7.29 -1.73
N PHE A 101 -6.46 -8.41 -1.03
CA PHE A 101 -5.19 -9.13 -0.91
C PHE A 101 -4.67 -9.70 -2.24
N ASP A 102 -5.53 -10.24 -3.09
CA ASP A 102 -5.13 -10.83 -4.38
C ASP A 102 -4.48 -9.78 -5.31
N GLN A 103 -5.08 -8.59 -5.38
CA GLN A 103 -4.55 -7.47 -6.16
C GLN A 103 -3.25 -6.93 -5.57
N ALA A 104 -3.15 -6.87 -4.23
CA ALA A 104 -1.90 -6.48 -3.57
C ALA A 104 -0.77 -7.48 -3.89
N GLU A 105 -1.08 -8.77 -3.93
CA GLU A 105 -0.13 -9.83 -4.26
C GLU A 105 0.38 -9.70 -5.70
N GLU A 106 -0.51 -9.46 -6.67
CA GLU A 106 -0.13 -9.20 -8.07
C GLU A 106 0.84 -8.02 -8.19
N VAL A 107 0.51 -6.88 -7.56
CA VAL A 107 1.36 -5.68 -7.55
C VAL A 107 2.74 -5.97 -6.94
N TYR A 108 2.80 -6.66 -5.80
CA TYR A 108 4.07 -6.94 -5.16
C TYR A 108 4.91 -7.97 -5.93
N ASN A 109 4.30 -8.92 -6.62
CA ASN A 109 5.02 -9.86 -7.48
C ASN A 109 5.60 -9.15 -8.71
N GLU A 110 4.83 -8.27 -9.36
CA GLU A 110 5.34 -7.45 -10.47
C GLU A 110 6.50 -6.54 -10.03
N LEU A 111 6.38 -5.92 -8.85
CA LEU A 111 7.48 -5.15 -8.26
C LEU A 111 8.72 -6.01 -8.01
N LEU A 112 8.54 -7.25 -7.56
CA LEU A 112 9.64 -8.16 -7.25
C LEU A 112 10.40 -8.61 -8.51
N GLU A 113 9.69 -8.81 -9.61
CA GLU A 113 10.26 -9.13 -10.92
C GLU A 113 11.10 -7.97 -11.47
N ASN A 114 10.62 -6.74 -11.29
CA ASN A 114 11.28 -5.52 -11.77
C ASN A 114 12.31 -4.92 -10.77
N ALA A 115 12.45 -5.50 -9.58
CA ALA A 115 13.32 -4.97 -8.54
C ALA A 115 14.81 -5.08 -8.94
N SER A 116 15.43 -3.92 -9.14
CA SER A 116 16.84 -3.79 -9.54
C SER A 116 17.81 -3.82 -8.36
N HIS A 117 17.34 -3.44 -7.17
CA HIS A 117 18.15 -3.38 -5.96
C HIS A 117 17.72 -4.41 -4.92
N ASP A 118 18.70 -4.99 -4.22
CA ASP A 118 18.46 -5.93 -3.12
C ASP A 118 17.63 -5.31 -1.99
N SER A 119 17.79 -4.01 -1.72
CA SER A 119 16.97 -3.26 -0.76
C SER A 119 15.48 -3.29 -1.13
N ASP A 120 15.15 -3.13 -2.41
CA ASP A 120 13.76 -3.15 -2.89
C ASP A 120 13.18 -4.56 -2.74
N ARG A 121 13.95 -5.59 -3.14
CA ARG A 121 13.54 -7.00 -2.97
C ARG A 121 13.27 -7.34 -1.50
N ALA A 122 14.14 -6.89 -0.59
CA ALA A 122 13.98 -7.09 0.84
C ALA A 122 12.69 -6.42 1.36
N PHE A 123 12.42 -5.19 0.92
CA PHE A 123 11.20 -4.48 1.29
C PHE A 123 9.95 -5.20 0.77
N ILE A 124 9.92 -5.56 -0.52
CA ILE A 124 8.78 -6.23 -1.16
C ILE A 124 8.47 -7.56 -0.46
N TYR A 125 9.49 -8.37 -0.17
CA TYR A 125 9.29 -9.61 0.60
C TYR A 125 8.71 -9.35 1.99
N ASN A 126 9.09 -8.27 2.67
CA ASN A 126 8.44 -7.92 3.93
C ASN A 126 6.97 -7.56 3.77
N GLN A 127 6.60 -6.87 2.69
CA GLN A 127 5.21 -6.53 2.42
C GLN A 127 4.36 -7.77 2.10
N LEU A 128 4.89 -8.70 1.30
CA LEU A 128 4.26 -10.01 1.07
C LEU A 128 4.11 -10.82 2.37
N GLY A 129 5.10 -10.76 3.26
CA GLY A 129 5.02 -11.37 4.59
C GLY A 129 3.89 -10.79 5.43
N LEU A 130 3.75 -9.46 5.44
CA LEU A 130 2.68 -8.76 6.16
C LEU A 130 1.29 -9.08 5.60
N MET A 131 1.18 -9.19 4.28
CA MET A 131 -0.04 -9.61 3.60
C MET A 131 -0.46 -11.01 4.04
N LYS A 132 0.43 -12.00 3.93
CA LYS A 132 0.14 -13.39 4.32
C LYS A 132 -0.17 -13.50 5.82
N TYR A 133 0.50 -12.71 6.66
CA TYR A 133 0.18 -12.62 8.08
C TYR A 133 -1.25 -12.12 8.31
N SER A 134 -1.66 -11.08 7.59
CA SER A 134 -3.02 -10.51 7.69
C SER A 134 -4.10 -11.47 7.19
N GLN A 135 -3.76 -12.36 6.26
CA GLN A 135 -4.64 -13.45 5.78
C GLN A 135 -4.69 -14.65 6.74
N GLY A 136 -3.86 -14.67 7.80
CA GLY A 136 -3.73 -15.81 8.71
C GLY A 136 -2.84 -16.94 8.16
N GLU A 137 -2.18 -16.73 7.02
CA GLU A 137 -1.28 -17.69 6.37
C GLU A 137 0.13 -17.62 6.97
N TYR A 138 0.23 -17.91 8.26
CA TYR A 138 1.43 -17.65 9.06
C TYR A 138 2.71 -18.33 8.54
N GLN A 139 2.61 -19.57 8.05
CA GLN A 139 3.79 -20.27 7.53
C GLN A 139 4.37 -19.59 6.26
N GLN A 140 3.50 -19.05 5.41
CA GLN A 140 3.93 -18.28 4.25
C GLN A 140 4.50 -16.93 4.67
N ALA A 141 3.89 -16.29 5.67
CA ALA A 141 4.39 -15.03 6.22
C ALA A 141 5.83 -15.15 6.75
N VAL A 142 6.13 -16.20 7.54
CA VAL A 142 7.49 -16.50 8.00
C VAL A 142 8.44 -16.65 6.81
N THR A 143 8.06 -17.41 5.79
CA THR A 143 8.90 -17.67 4.61
C THR A 143 9.29 -16.37 3.89
N PHE A 144 8.34 -15.46 3.73
CA PHE A 144 8.61 -14.16 3.11
C PHE A 144 9.45 -13.24 4.02
N TYR A 145 9.16 -13.18 5.31
CA TYR A 145 9.98 -12.40 6.25
C TYR A 145 11.41 -12.92 6.36
N GLU A 146 11.64 -14.23 6.30
CA GLU A 146 12.98 -14.82 6.30
C GLU A 146 13.76 -14.46 5.02
N LYS A 147 13.11 -14.47 3.85
CA LYS A 147 13.73 -13.99 2.60
C LYS A 147 14.14 -12.52 2.72
N SER A 148 13.27 -11.67 3.26
CA SER A 148 13.57 -10.26 3.53
C SER A 148 14.78 -10.12 4.46
N LEU A 149 14.76 -10.82 5.61
CA LEU A 149 15.84 -10.81 6.60
C LEU A 149 17.18 -11.27 6.01
N GLN A 150 17.19 -12.32 5.19
CA GLN A 150 18.41 -12.83 4.55
C GLN A 150 19.06 -11.80 3.62
N ILE A 151 18.26 -11.01 2.92
CA ILE A 151 18.78 -9.94 2.06
C ILE A 151 19.28 -8.77 2.92
N CYS A 152 18.50 -8.32 3.91
CA CYS A 152 18.91 -7.26 4.83
C CYS A 152 20.24 -7.59 5.52
N LYS A 153 20.47 -8.85 5.93
CA LYS A 153 21.74 -9.29 6.53
C LYS A 153 22.95 -9.16 5.62
N LYS A 154 22.76 -9.13 4.30
CA LYS A 154 23.86 -8.97 3.33
C LYS A 154 24.20 -7.51 3.05
N ILE A 155 23.20 -6.63 3.14
CA ILE A 155 23.34 -5.22 2.73
C ILE A 155 23.48 -4.26 3.92
N LEU A 156 23.06 -4.66 5.12
CA LEU A 156 23.09 -3.84 6.34
C LEU A 156 24.19 -4.31 7.31
N SER A 157 24.61 -3.39 8.18
CA SER A 157 25.46 -3.75 9.32
C SER A 157 24.70 -4.64 10.32
N PRO A 158 25.39 -5.54 11.05
CA PRO A 158 24.74 -6.45 12.00
C PRO A 158 23.88 -5.78 13.09
N ASP A 159 24.21 -4.54 13.44
CA ASP A 159 23.53 -3.75 14.48
C ASP A 159 22.53 -2.74 13.91
N ASP A 160 22.17 -2.87 12.62
CA ASP A 160 21.22 -1.97 11.97
C ASP A 160 19.80 -2.13 12.55
N PRO A 161 19.13 -1.04 12.97
CA PRO A 161 17.76 -1.09 13.50
C PRO A 161 16.72 -1.75 12.58
N GLU A 162 16.95 -1.77 11.26
CA GLU A 162 16.06 -2.42 10.32
C GLU A 162 16.07 -3.95 10.51
N LEU A 163 17.21 -4.56 10.85
CA LEU A 163 17.30 -5.98 11.19
C LEU A 163 16.45 -6.31 12.43
N ALA A 164 16.44 -5.42 13.42
CA ALA A 164 15.58 -5.58 14.60
C ALA A 164 14.11 -5.64 14.22
N THR A 165 13.67 -4.80 13.28
CA THR A 165 12.29 -4.79 12.79
C THR A 165 11.93 -6.09 12.08
N ARG A 166 12.83 -6.62 11.23
CA ARG A 166 12.60 -7.92 10.56
C ARG A 166 12.49 -9.08 11.55
N TYR A 167 13.39 -9.13 12.55
CA TYR A 167 13.31 -10.13 13.61
C TYR A 167 12.01 -10.03 14.42
N ASN A 168 11.58 -8.81 14.76
CA ASN A 168 10.32 -8.59 15.47
C ASN A 168 9.11 -9.07 14.68
N ASN A 169 9.08 -8.85 13.36
CA ASN A 169 7.99 -9.32 12.51
C ASN A 169 7.89 -10.85 12.52
N ILE A 170 9.02 -11.56 12.40
CA ILE A 170 9.05 -13.04 12.47
C ILE A 170 8.61 -13.52 13.86
N GLY A 171 9.09 -12.88 14.93
CA GLY A 171 8.68 -13.17 16.30
C GLY A 171 7.16 -13.02 16.48
N GLY A 172 6.58 -11.95 15.92
CA GLY A 172 5.14 -11.71 15.89
C GLY A 172 4.35 -12.82 15.19
N VAL A 173 4.84 -13.34 14.07
CA VAL A 173 4.18 -14.46 13.39
C VAL A 173 4.18 -15.72 14.27
N TYR A 174 5.32 -16.08 14.86
CA TYR A 174 5.41 -17.26 15.73
C TYR A 174 4.56 -17.13 17.00
N ASP A 175 4.48 -15.93 17.57
CA ASP A 175 3.62 -15.65 18.72
C ASP A 175 2.15 -15.95 18.40
N ASN A 176 1.68 -15.50 17.23
CA ASN A 176 0.31 -15.78 16.76
C ASN A 176 0.08 -17.25 16.40
N MET A 177 1.13 -18.01 16.07
CA MET A 177 1.05 -19.45 15.90
C MET A 177 1.05 -20.23 17.23
N GLY A 178 1.26 -19.57 18.38
CA GLY A 178 1.44 -20.21 19.68
C GLY A 178 2.82 -20.85 19.88
N GLU A 179 3.77 -20.55 18.99
CA GLU A 179 5.14 -21.07 18.99
C GLU A 179 6.06 -20.16 19.84
N TYR A 180 5.69 -19.98 21.11
CA TYR A 180 6.26 -18.95 21.98
C TYR A 180 7.78 -19.05 22.16
N SER A 181 8.35 -20.25 22.18
CA SER A 181 9.81 -20.43 22.28
C SER A 181 10.55 -19.84 21.08
N LYS A 182 10.00 -20.02 19.87
CA LYS A 182 10.57 -19.42 18.65
C LYS A 182 10.33 -17.92 18.64
N ALA A 183 9.14 -17.47 19.02
CA ALA A 183 8.82 -16.05 19.11
C ALA A 183 9.81 -15.32 20.02
N LEU A 184 10.08 -15.87 21.21
CA LEU A 184 11.04 -15.34 22.18
C LEU A 184 12.45 -15.24 21.58
N GLU A 185 12.96 -16.28 20.92
CA GLU A 185 14.28 -16.26 20.29
C GLU A 185 14.42 -15.11 19.28
N TYR A 186 13.37 -14.88 18.48
CA TYR A 186 13.33 -13.79 17.51
C TYR A 186 13.21 -12.41 18.16
N TYR A 187 12.40 -12.27 19.21
CA TYR A 187 12.28 -11.03 19.96
C TYR A 187 13.57 -10.66 20.70
N GLU A 188 14.29 -11.63 21.28
CA GLU A 188 15.59 -11.41 21.93
C GLU A 188 16.64 -10.88 20.93
N LYS A 189 16.67 -11.44 19.71
CA LYS A 189 17.53 -10.92 18.63
C LYS A 189 17.18 -9.48 18.25
N SER A 190 15.89 -9.15 18.20
CA SER A 190 15.42 -7.79 17.94
C SER A 190 15.83 -6.83 19.07
N LEU A 191 15.61 -7.23 20.32
CA LEU A 191 15.92 -6.44 21.50
C LEU A 191 17.42 -6.11 21.58
N LYS A 192 18.28 -7.11 21.38
CA LYS A 192 19.74 -6.92 21.42
C LYS A 192 20.22 -5.83 20.47
N ILE A 193 19.64 -5.73 19.28
CA ILE A 193 19.98 -4.68 18.30
C ILE A 193 19.42 -3.33 18.75
N ARG A 194 18.20 -3.29 19.30
CA ARG A 194 17.58 -2.07 19.82
C ARG A 194 18.34 -1.48 21.00
N GLU A 195 18.87 -2.31 21.90
CA GLU A 195 19.70 -1.88 23.03
C GLU A 195 21.01 -1.21 22.59
N ILE A 196 21.56 -1.60 21.44
CA ILE A 196 22.76 -0.97 20.87
C ILE A 196 22.41 0.36 20.18
N SER A 197 21.24 0.44 19.55
CA SER A 197 20.86 1.56 18.68
C SER A 197 20.08 2.68 19.37
N LEU A 198 19.46 2.41 20.51
CA LEU A 198 18.72 3.41 21.29
C LEU A 198 19.52 3.81 22.53
N PRO A 199 19.78 5.12 22.75
CA PRO A 199 20.40 5.57 24.00
C PRO A 199 19.46 5.29 25.19
N PRO A 200 20.03 5.09 26.39
CA PRO A 200 19.30 4.77 27.62
C PRO A 200 18.37 5.90 28.10
#